data_AF-A0A7K2VML1-F1
#
_entry.id   AF-A0A7K2VML1-F1
#
_cell.length_a   1.000
_cell.length_b   1.000
_cell.length_c   1.000
_cell.angle_alpha   90.00
_cell.angle_beta   90.00
_cell.angle_gamma   90.00
#
_symmetry.space_group_name_H-M   'P 1'
#
loop_
_entity.id
_entity.type
_entity.pdbx_description
1 polymer ?
#
loop_
_entity_poly.entity_id
_entity_poly.type
_entity_poly.pdbx_seq_one_letter_code
_entity_poly.pdbx_strand_id
1 'polypeptide(L)' 'MTAVFRAERISADQVLSSTRELVGPALREAVAGLHPWLAEMAAYSFGWREGAKAGGKGVRQALAVLGARAAG' A
#
# COMPACT_ATOMS: atom_id res chain seq x y z
N MET A 1 26.92 23.73 -4.04
CA MET A 1 26.39 23.21 -2.76
C MET A 1 25.40 22.10 -3.11
N THR A 2 25.91 20.94 -3.50
CA THR A 2 25.11 19.84 -4.07
C THR A 2 24.92 18.83 -2.97
N ALA A 3 23.73 18.78 -2.37
CA ALA A 3 23.39 17.74 -1.42
C ALA A 3 23.34 16.41 -2.18
N VAL A 4 24.36 15.58 -1.99
CA VAL A 4 24.35 14.19 -2.43
C VAL A 4 23.27 13.50 -1.59
N PHE A 5 22.09 13.28 -2.18
CA PHE A 5 21.13 12.33 -1.62
C PHE A 5 21.80 10.96 -1.58
N ARG A 6 22.32 10.60 -0.41
CA ARG A 6 22.78 9.24 -0.17
C ARG A 6 21.52 8.38 -0.15
N ALA A 7 21.23 7.71 -1.27
CA ALA A 7 20.24 6.66 -1.31
C ALA A 7 20.74 5.54 -0.39
N GLU A 8 20.22 5.52 0.83
CA GLU A 8 20.37 4.38 1.72
C GLU A 8 19.80 3.16 0.98
N ARG A 9 20.52 2.03 1.02
CA ARG A 9 20.03 0.80 0.36
C ARG A 9 18.84 0.27 1.15
N ILE A 10 17.65 0.64 0.74
CA ILE A 10 16.40 0.10 1.28
C ILE A 10 16.12 -1.23 0.57
N SER A 11 15.79 -2.28 1.34
CA SER A 11 15.40 -3.57 0.79
C SER A 11 13.98 -3.53 0.21
N ALA A 12 13.68 -4.45 -0.71
CA ALA A 12 12.32 -4.57 -1.25
C ALA A 12 11.28 -4.81 -0.15
N ASP A 13 11.60 -5.63 0.85
CA ASP A 13 10.70 -5.91 1.98
C ASP A 13 10.44 -4.66 2.84
N GLN A 14 11.47 -3.84 3.06
CA GLN A 14 11.30 -2.57 3.79
C GLN A 14 10.42 -1.59 3.02
N VAL A 15 10.59 -1.48 1.69
CA VAL A 15 9.71 -0.65 0.85
C VAL A 15 8.27 -1.15 0.91
N LEU A 16 8.06 -2.47 0.79
CA LEU A 16 6.73 -3.06 0.78
C LEU A 16 6.02 -2.92 2.14
N SER A 17 6.74 -3.12 3.26
CA SER A 17 6.17 -2.94 4.61
C SER A 17 5.76 -1.49 4.85
N SER A 18 6.69 -0.54 4.63
CA SER A 18 6.41 0.89 4.84
C SER A 18 5.30 1.41 3.92
N THR A 19 5.22 0.90 2.68
CA THR A 19 4.10 1.24 1.78
C THR A 19 2.78 0.68 2.30
N ARG A 20 2.75 -0.55 2.81
CA ARG A 20 1.52 -1.15 3.37
C ARG A 20 1.05 -0.39 4.61
N GLU A 21 1.97 0.06 5.45
CA GLU A 21 1.68 0.90 6.62
C GLU A 21 1.10 2.26 6.21
N LEU A 22 1.69 2.89 5.19
CA LEU A 22 1.22 4.19 4.68
C LEU A 22 -0.16 4.10 4.01
N VAL A 23 -0.36 3.10 3.15
CA VAL A 23 -1.57 2.98 2.31
C VAL A 23 -2.72 2.31 3.04
N GLY A 24 -2.43 1.42 4.00
CA GLY A 24 -3.42 0.59 4.69
C GLY A 24 -4.60 1.37 5.30
N PRO A 25 -4.37 2.44 6.07
CA PRO A 25 -5.44 3.24 6.66
C PRO A 25 -6.36 3.89 5.61
N ALA A 26 -5.79 4.61 4.65
CA ALA A 26 -6.55 5.29 3.59
C ALA A 26 -7.33 4.28 2.72
N LEU A 27 -6.75 3.11 2.45
CA LEU A 27 -7.44 2.06 1.70
C LEU A 27 -8.63 1.49 2.47
N ARG A 28 -8.51 1.29 3.79
CA ARG A 28 -9.63 0.84 4.63
C ARG A 28 -10.74 1.87 4.69
N GLU A 29 -10.39 3.15 4.82
CA GLU A 29 -11.35 4.25 4.81
C GLU A 29 -12.09 4.32 3.47
N ALA A 30 -11.37 4.24 2.34
CA ALA A 30 -11.98 4.23 1.02
C ALA A 30 -12.94 3.04 0.83
N VAL A 31 -12.57 1.85 1.32
CA VAL A 31 -13.44 0.66 1.26
C VAL A 31 -14.67 0.83 2.17
N ALA A 32 -14.54 1.47 3.33
CA ALA A 32 -15.65 1.73 4.24
C ALA A 32 -16.70 2.69 3.66
N GLY A 33 -16.29 3.56 2.72
CA GLY A 33 -17.20 4.45 1.99
C GLY A 33 -18.01 3.77 0.86
N LEU A 34 -17.73 2.51 0.53
CA LEU A 34 -18.48 1.79 -0.50
C LEU A 34 -19.86 1.34 0.01
N HIS A 35 -20.76 1.04 -0.92
CA HIS A 35 -22.00 0.34 -0.58
C HIS A 35 -21.68 -0.96 0.19
N PRO A 36 -22.42 -1.32 1.27
CA PRO A 36 -22.03 -2.41 2.18
C PRO A 36 -21.68 -3.74 1.49
N TRP A 37 -22.45 -4.12 0.47
CA TRP A 37 -22.17 -5.33 -0.31
C TRP A 37 -20.81 -5.29 -1.04
N LEU A 38 -20.45 -4.14 -1.61
CA LEU A 38 -19.16 -3.95 -2.29
C LEU A 38 -18.00 -3.88 -1.29
N ALA A 39 -18.23 -3.24 -0.12
CA ALA A 39 -17.25 -3.20 0.94
C ALA A 39 -16.87 -4.61 1.41
N GLU A 40 -17.84 -5.52 1.54
CA GLU A 40 -17.58 -6.92 1.89
C GLU A 40 -16.76 -7.67 0.83
N MET A 41 -17.12 -7.51 -0.46
CA MET A 41 -16.36 -8.14 -1.54
C MET A 41 -14.93 -7.61 -1.65
N ALA A 42 -14.74 -6.30 -1.44
CA ALA A 42 -13.43 -5.67 -1.40
C ALA A 42 -12.61 -6.16 -0.20
N ALA A 43 -13.20 -6.21 0.99
CA ALA A 43 -12.55 -6.69 2.20
C ALA A 43 -12.09 -8.16 2.08
N TYR A 44 -12.92 -9.03 1.50
CA TYR A 44 -12.52 -10.39 1.18
C TYR A 44 -11.34 -10.42 0.21
N SER A 45 -11.42 -9.67 -0.90
CA SER A 45 -10.34 -9.61 -1.91
C SER A 45 -9.01 -9.06 -1.36
N PHE A 46 -9.06 -8.18 -0.36
CA PHE A 46 -7.87 -7.65 0.32
C PHE A 46 -7.33 -8.57 1.42
N GLY A 47 -7.99 -9.68 1.73
CA GLY A 47 -7.56 -10.60 2.79
C GLY A 47 -7.93 -10.13 4.19
N TRP A 48 -8.93 -9.27 4.35
CA TRP A 48 -9.37 -8.72 5.65
C TRP A 48 -10.53 -9.49 6.29
N ARG A 49 -10.90 -10.62 5.70
CA ARG A 49 -11.98 -11.49 6.15
C ARG A 49 -11.46 -12.90 6.33
N GLU A 50 -12.08 -13.63 7.23
CA GLU A 50 -11.79 -15.05 7.47
C GLU A 50 -11.94 -15.87 6.17
N GLY A 51 -11.05 -16.84 5.99
CA GLY A 51 -11.00 -17.69 4.78
C GLY A 51 -10.47 -16.99 3.52
N ALA A 52 -10.18 -15.69 3.56
CA ALA A 52 -9.57 -15.00 2.43
C ALA A 52 -8.08 -15.36 2.30
N LYS A 53 -7.59 -15.44 1.05
CA LYS A 53 -6.15 -15.57 0.79
C LYS A 53 -5.44 -14.26 1.14
N ALA A 54 -4.15 -14.36 1.47
CA ALA A 54 -3.31 -13.20 1.71
C ALA A 54 -3.45 -12.18 0.57
N GLY A 55 -3.71 -10.92 0.92
CA GLY A 55 -3.90 -9.84 -0.04
C GLY A 55 -2.69 -9.66 -0.97
N GLY A 56 -2.89 -8.91 -2.06
CA GLY A 56 -1.87 -8.75 -3.11
C GLY A 56 -0.48 -8.29 -2.62
N LYS A 57 0.53 -8.52 -3.47
CA LYS A 57 1.96 -8.27 -3.20
C LYS A 57 2.33 -6.82 -2.87
N GLY A 58 1.45 -5.85 -3.12
CA GLY A 58 1.69 -4.43 -2.84
C GLY A 58 2.62 -3.69 -3.80
N VAL A 59 3.17 -4.35 -4.82
CA VAL A 59 4.15 -3.76 -5.76
C VAL A 59 3.63 -2.51 -6.46
N ARG A 60 2.37 -2.51 -6.93
CA ARG A 60 1.77 -1.34 -7.59
C ARG A 60 1.66 -0.13 -6.66
N GLN A 61 1.33 -0.36 -5.39
CA GLN A 61 1.24 0.68 -4.38
C GLN A 61 2.63 1.23 -4.06
N ALA A 62 3.63 0.36 -3.91
CA ALA A 62 5.02 0.76 -3.72
C ALA A 62 5.55 1.62 -4.86
N LEU A 63 5.31 1.23 -6.11
CA LEU A 63 5.72 2.02 -7.27
C LEU A 63 5.01 3.38 -7.33
N ALA A 64 3.72 3.44 -7.01
CA ALA A 64 2.98 4.70 -6.96
C ALA A 64 3.54 5.65 -5.89
N VAL A 65 3.80 5.16 -4.68
CA VAL A 65 4.37 5.96 -3.58
C VAL A 65 5.79 6.43 -3.89
N LEU A 66 6.64 5.53 -4.41
CA LEU A 66 8.01 5.89 -4.80
C LEU A 66 8.03 6.90 -5.95
N GLY A 67 7.16 6.72 -6.95
CA GLY A 67 7.02 7.65 -8.06
C GLY A 67 6.57 9.03 -7.60
N ALA A 68 5.58 9.11 -6.71
CA ALA A 68 5.16 10.37 -6.10
C ALA A 68 6.30 11.05 -5.33
N ARG A 69 7.00 10.31 -4.46
CA ARG A 69 8.15 10.85 -3.70
C ARG A 69 9.29 11.34 -4.59
N ALA A 70 9.51 10.69 -5.72
CA ALA A 70 10.53 11.09 -6.68
C ALA A 70 10.15 12.37 -7.45
N ALA A 71 8.85 12.66 -7.59
CA ALA A 71 8.35 13.83 -8.30
C ALA A 71 8.36 15.12 -7.46
N GLY A 72 8.40 15.02 -6.12
CA GLY A 72 8.31 16.14 -5.18
C GLY A 72 6.91 16.39 -4.66
#